data_AF-A0A925D6W9-F1
#
_entry.id   AF-A0A925D6W9-F1
#
_cell.length_a   1.000
_cell.length_b   1.000
_cell.length_c   1.000
_cell.angle_alpha   90.00
_cell.angle_beta   90.00
_cell.angle_gamma   90.00
#
_symmetry.space_group_name_H-M   'P 1'
#
loop_
_entity.id
_entity.type
_entity.pdbx_description
1 polymer ?
#
loop_
_entity_poly.entity_id
_entity_poly.type
_entity_poly.pdbx_seq_one_letter_code
_entity_poly.pdbx_strand_id
1 'polypeptide(L)' 'MEKTTLSLQASEQALVAAASRLYAAYIVSGQVGEGQEQGWRERAVRETVAIALQVEDTVSADDELRS' A
#
# COMPACT_ATOMS: atom_id res chain seq x y z
N MET A 1 3.02 29.61 -0.09
CA MET A 1 2.90 28.14 -0.12
C MET A 1 4.23 27.59 -0.58
N GLU A 2 4.99 26.97 0.31
CA GLU A 2 6.18 26.22 -0.11
C GLU A 2 5.71 25.02 -0.95
N LYS A 3 6.22 24.89 -2.17
CA LYS A 3 6.02 23.68 -2.98
C LYS A 3 6.90 22.59 -2.37
N THR A 4 6.32 21.76 -1.52
CA THR A 4 6.96 20.50 -1.12
C THR A 4 6.98 19.59 -2.35
N THR A 5 8.12 19.54 -3.02
CA THR A 5 8.34 18.59 -4.12
C THR A 5 8.59 17.22 -3.49
N LEU A 6 7.55 16.38 -3.46
CA LEU A 6 7.69 14.97 -3.12
C LEU A 6 8.36 14.23 -4.28
N SER A 7 9.55 13.68 -4.02
CA SER A 7 10.25 12.78 -4.94
C SER A 7 10.22 11.39 -4.34
N LEU A 8 9.44 10.50 -4.95
CA LEU A 8 9.28 9.11 -4.53
C LEU A 8 9.96 8.19 -5.54
N GLN A 9 10.60 7.13 -5.07
CA GLN A 9 11.08 6.04 -5.91
C GLN A 9 9.91 5.34 -6.62
N ALA A 10 10.17 4.66 -7.73
CA ALA A 10 9.11 3.98 -8.50
C ALA A 10 8.34 2.94 -7.66
N SER A 11 9.03 2.21 -6.79
CA SER A 11 8.44 1.27 -5.84
C SER A 11 7.52 1.98 -4.83
N GLU A 12 7.97 3.09 -4.26
CA GLU A 12 7.18 3.91 -3.34
C GLU A 12 5.93 4.48 -4.01
N GLN A 13 6.02 4.92 -5.27
CA GLN A 13 4.87 5.38 -6.04
C GLN A 13 3.85 4.26 -6.27
N ALA A 14 4.32 3.05 -6.60
CA ALA A 14 3.46 1.88 -6.78
C ALA A 14 2.73 1.53 -5.47
N LEU A 15 3.44 1.52 -4.34
CA LEU A 15 2.87 1.27 -3.01
C LEU A 15 1.86 2.35 -2.62
N VAL A 16 2.17 3.64 -2.83
CA VAL A 16 1.23 4.74 -2.57
C VAL A 16 -0.04 4.58 -3.40
N ALA A 17 0.08 4.25 -4.68
CA ALA A 17 -1.07 4.04 -5.55
C ALA A 17 -1.93 2.84 -5.10
N ALA A 18 -1.30 1.74 -4.68
CA ALA A 18 -2.01 0.56 -4.17
C ALA A 18 -2.71 0.84 -2.82
N ALA A 19 -2.00 1.44 -1.86
CA ALA A 19 -2.56 1.82 -0.56
C ALA A 19 -3.72 2.80 -0.70
N SER A 20 -3.64 3.75 -1.65
CA SER A 20 -4.74 4.68 -1.94
C SER A 20 -6.00 3.97 -2.41
N ARG A 21 -5.87 2.95 -3.26
CA ARG A 21 -7.00 2.14 -3.75
C ARG A 21 -7.60 1.29 -2.62
N LEU A 22 -6.77 0.68 -1.79
CA LEU A 22 -7.22 -0.11 -0.64
C LEU A 22 -7.98 0.77 0.37
N TYR A 23 -7.44 1.95 0.68
CA TYR A 23 -8.12 2.91 1.55
C TYR A 23 -9.45 3.40 0.96
N ALA A 24 -9.50 3.66 -0.36
CA ALA A 24 -10.75 4.02 -1.04
C ALA A 24 -11.79 2.89 -0.94
N ALA A 25 -11.37 1.62 -1.03
CA ALA A 25 -12.27 0.49 -0.83
C ALA A 25 -12.84 0.45 0.60
N TYR A 26 -12.04 0.77 1.63
CA TYR A 26 -12.52 0.92 3.01
C TYR A 26 -13.56 2.03 3.17
N ILE A 27 -13.37 3.16 2.48
CA ILE A 27 -14.36 4.25 2.48
C ILE A 27 -15.66 3.78 1.81
N VAL A 28 -15.58 3.24 0.59
CA VAL A 28 -16.77 2.86 -0.20
C VAL A 28 -17.56 1.73 0.45
N SER A 29 -16.89 0.83 1.19
CA SER A 29 -17.54 -0.24 1.96
C SER A 29 -18.14 0.22 3.29
N GLY A 30 -18.01 1.51 3.65
CA GLY A 30 -18.57 2.07 4.88
C GLY A 30 -17.79 1.71 6.14
N GLN A 31 -16.54 1.22 6.01
CA GLN A 31 -15.71 0.84 7.16
C GLN A 31 -15.09 2.05 7.86
N VAL A 32 -14.85 3.14 7.13
CA VAL A 32 -14.23 4.36 7.67
C VAL A 32 -15.31 5.26 8.28
N GLY A 33 -15.45 5.19 9.61
CA GLY A 33 -16.26 6.14 10.36
C GLY A 33 -15.59 7.50 10.51
N GLU A 34 -16.38 8.53 10.84
CA GLU A 34 -15.89 9.88 11.14
C GLU A 34 -14.88 9.84 12.31
N GLY A 35 -13.72 10.46 12.11
CA GLY A 35 -12.63 10.45 13.09
C GLY A 35 -11.77 9.19 13.11
N GLN A 36 -12.07 8.19 12.27
CA GLN A 36 -11.28 6.94 12.15
C GLN A 36 -10.35 6.94 10.93
N GLU A 37 -10.34 8.02 10.15
CA GLU A 37 -9.67 8.10 8.85
C GLU A 37 -8.16 7.81 8.95
N GLN A 38 -7.51 8.30 10.00
CA GLN A 38 -6.08 8.07 10.21
C GLN A 38 -5.79 6.57 10.41
N GLY A 39 -6.51 5.91 11.31
CA GLY A 39 -6.28 4.50 11.62
C GLY A 39 -6.49 3.59 10.41
N TRP A 40 -7.52 3.87 9.61
CA TRP A 40 -7.80 3.12 8.38
C TRP A 40 -6.79 3.40 7.26
N ARG A 41 -6.28 4.63 7.17
CA ARG A 41 -5.24 4.96 6.20
C ARG A 41 -3.91 4.28 6.54
N GLU A 42 -3.53 4.28 7.81
CA GLU A 42 -2.34 3.54 8.28
C GLU A 42 -2.49 2.04 8.06
N ARG A 43 -3.70 1.51 8.29
CA ARG A 43 -4.00 0.10 8.00
C ARG A 43 -3.80 -0.23 6.52
N ALA A 44 -4.36 0.57 5.61
CA ALA A 44 -4.22 0.35 4.17
C ALA A 44 -2.75 0.36 3.72
N VAL A 45 -1.91 1.23 4.29
CA VAL A 45 -0.46 1.23 4.02
C VAL A 45 0.19 -0.07 4.50
N ARG A 46 -0.04 -0.47 5.76
CA ARG A 46 0.56 -1.70 6.33
C ARG A 46 0.18 -2.95 5.55
N GLU A 47 -1.09 -3.09 5.18
CA GLU A 47 -1.55 -4.26 4.42
C GLU A 47 -1.01 -4.27 2.99
N THR A 48 -0.88 -3.10 2.36
CA THR A 48 -0.24 -3.00 1.04
C THR A 48 1.22 -3.44 1.09
N VAL A 49 1.96 -3.06 2.13
CA VAL A 49 3.34 -3.52 2.35
C VAL A 49 3.37 -5.03 2.58
N ALA A 50 2.45 -5.59 3.38
CA ALA A 50 2.38 -7.03 3.61
C ALA A 50 2.11 -7.81 2.31
N ILE A 51 1.21 -7.30 1.44
CA ILE A 51 0.95 -7.89 0.12
C ILE A 51 2.21 -7.85 -0.74
N ALA A 52 2.93 -6.71 -0.76
CA ALA A 52 4.14 -6.58 -1.55
C ALA A 52 5.23 -7.58 -1.12
N LEU A 53 5.45 -7.73 0.20
CA LEU A 53 6.39 -8.71 0.75
C LEU A 53 5.98 -10.14 0.39
N GLN A 54 4.70 -10.47 0.51
CA GLN A 54 4.20 -11.80 0.14
C GLN A 54 4.42 -12.11 -1.36
N VAL A 55 4.25 -11.12 -2.23
CA VAL A 55 4.53 -11.27 -3.67
C VAL A 55 6.02 -11.49 -3.90
N GLU A 56 6.88 -10.71 -3.25
CA GLU A 56 8.34 -10.86 -3.33
C GLU A 56 8.81 -12.25 -2.87
N ASP A 57 8.31 -12.73 -1.73
CA ASP A 57 8.59 -14.07 -1.21
C ASP A 57 8.15 -15.16 -2.21
N THR A 58 6.96 -15.01 -2.79
CA THR A 58 6.40 -16.00 -3.74
C THR A 58 7.22 -16.05 -5.03
N VAL A 59 7.59 -14.89 -5.57
CA VAL A 59 8.40 -14.81 -6.80
C VAL A 59 9.81 -15.37 -6.56
N SER A 60 10.42 -15.05 -5.41
CA SER A 60 11.77 -15.53 -5.09
C SER A 60 11.80 -17.05 -4.92
N ALA A 61 10.80 -17.63 -4.26
CA ALA A 61 10.69 -19.08 -4.11
C ALA A 61 10.52 -19.81 -5.47
N ASP A 62 9.78 -19.20 -6.41
CA ASP A 62 9.61 -19.73 -7.77
C ASP A 62 10.91 -19.70 -8.59
N ASP A 63 11.77 -18.71 -8.36
CA ASP A 63 13.08 -18.59 -9.02
C ASP A 63 14.09 -19.60 -8.45
N GLU A 64 14.09 -19.82 -7.12
CA GLU A 64 14.95 -20.82 -6.47
C GLU A 64 14.65 -22.26 -6.93
N LEU A 65 13.38 -22.60 -7.17
CA LEU A 65 12.99 -23.93 -7.67
C LEU A 65 13.44 -24.20 -9.11
N ARG A 66 13.78 -23.16 -9.88
CA ARG A 66 14.20 -23.26 -11.29
C ARG A 66 15.73 -23.27 -11.49
N SER A 67 16.53 -23.02 -10.44
CA SER A 67 18.00 -23.04 -10.51
C SER A 67 18.57 -24.40 -10.14
#